data_AF-A0A8T0D9N0-F1
#
_entry.id   AF-A0A8T0D9N0-F1
#
_cell.length_a   1.000
_cell.length_b   1.000
_cell.length_c   1.000
_cell.angle_alpha   90.00
_cell.angle_beta   90.00
_cell.angle_gamma   90.00
#
_symmetry.space_group_name_H-M   'P 1'
#
loop_
_entity.id
_entity.type
_entity.pdbx_description
1 polymer ?
#
loop_
_entity_poly.entity_id
_entity_poly.type
_entity_poly.pdbx_seq_one_letter_code
_entity_poly.pdbx_strand_id
1 'polypeptide(L)'
;MDNVYYGIRIETKNELGQWVPYDADDVQLEFFRIDPFIRRTMKHKGGLYYATLKLPDVYGVFKFVVDYHRLGYTHLESITQVPVRPFTHTQYERFIEAAYPYYFSAISMVVGLVMFSFVFLYYKDDKEKME
;
A
#
# COMPACT_ATOMS: atom_id res chain seq x y z
N MET A 1 1.40 3.23 2.26
CA MET A 1 1.34 3.07 0.79
C MET A 1 2.69 2.57 0.34
N ASP A 2 2.68 1.45 -0.38
CA ASP A 2 3.90 0.74 -0.71
C ASP A 2 4.58 1.36 -1.94
N ASN A 3 5.91 1.37 -1.91
CA ASN A 3 6.72 1.72 -3.08
C ASN A 3 6.84 0.47 -3.95
N VAL A 4 6.47 0.60 -5.23
CA VAL A 4 6.55 -0.47 -6.22
C VAL A 4 7.67 -0.16 -7.19
N TYR A 5 8.51 -1.16 -7.45
CA TYR A 5 9.52 -1.14 -8.49
C TYR A 5 8.98 -1.86 -9.72
N TYR A 6 9.02 -1.19 -10.87
CA TYR A 6 8.72 -1.79 -12.16
C TYR A 6 9.97 -1.68 -13.04
N GLY A 7 10.28 -2.75 -13.79
CA GLY A 7 11.36 -2.74 -14.75
C GLY A 7 11.07 -3.61 -15.97
N ILE A 8 11.48 -3.13 -17.13
CA ILE A 8 11.32 -3.78 -18.43
C ILE A 8 12.63 -3.69 -19.22
N ARG A 9 13.01 -4.77 -19.93
CA ARG A 9 14.17 -4.75 -20.81
C ARG A 9 13.72 -4.49 -22.24
N ILE A 10 14.36 -3.53 -22.91
CA ILE A 10 14.10 -3.21 -24.31
C ILE A 10 15.40 -3.38 -25.08
N GLU A 11 15.32 -4.12 -26.18
CA GLU A 11 16.45 -4.41 -27.07
C GLU A 11 16.07 -4.01 -28.50
N THR A 12 17.07 -3.60 -29.27
CA THR A 12 16.92 -3.27 -30.69
C THR A 12 17.88 -4.12 -31.52
N LYS A 13 17.53 -4.39 -32.76
CA LYS A 13 18.35 -5.19 -33.66
C LYS A 13 19.28 -4.26 -34.45
N ASN A 14 20.60 -4.50 -34.36
CA ASN A 14 21.57 -3.73 -35.12
C ASN A 14 21.62 -4.16 -36.60
N GLU A 15 22.38 -3.43 -37.43
CA GLU A 15 22.54 -3.72 -38.86
C GLU A 15 23.13 -5.12 -39.14
N LEU A 16 23.91 -5.65 -38.20
CA LEU A 16 24.50 -7.00 -38.23
C LEU A 16 23.53 -8.10 -37.77
N GLY A 17 22.30 -7.72 -37.41
CA GLY A 17 21.24 -8.63 -36.98
C GLY A 17 21.34 -9.13 -35.53
N GLN A 18 22.23 -8.56 -34.72
CA GLN A 18 22.40 -8.87 -33.30
C GLN A 18 21.50 -7.99 -32.44
N TRP A 19 20.96 -8.55 -31.36
CA TRP A 19 20.20 -7.81 -30.36
C TRP A 19 21.14 -7.05 -29.44
N VAL A 20 20.94 -5.73 -29.36
CA VAL A 20 21.69 -4.82 -28.49
C VAL A 20 20.73 -4.03 -27.61
N PRO A 21 21.16 -3.58 -26.42
CA PRO A 21 20.34 -2.74 -25.55
C PRO A 21 19.80 -1.50 -26.28
N TYR A 22 18.50 -1.22 -26.16
CA TYR A 22 17.91 0.00 -26.69
C TYR A 22 18.15 1.16 -25.73
N ASP A 23 18.67 2.27 -26.23
CA ASP A 23 19.04 3.46 -25.46
C ASP A 23 18.16 4.65 -25.88
N ALA A 24 17.22 5.02 -25.01
CA ALA A 24 16.25 6.10 -25.22
C ALA A 24 15.84 6.73 -23.89
N ASP A 25 15.75 8.05 -23.84
CA ASP A 25 15.45 8.79 -22.60
C ASP A 25 13.95 9.07 -22.39
N ASP A 26 13.10 8.71 -23.35
CA ASP A 26 11.71 9.14 -23.43
C ASP A 26 10.68 8.01 -23.26
N VAL A 27 11.12 6.82 -22.82
CA VAL A 27 10.23 5.71 -22.51
C VAL A 27 9.45 6.00 -21.24
N GLN A 28 8.12 5.91 -21.31
CA GLN A 28 7.22 6.24 -20.20
C GLN A 28 6.52 5.00 -19.65
N LEU A 29 6.35 5.00 -18.33
CA LEU A 29 5.50 4.06 -17.61
C LEU A 29 4.22 4.77 -17.19
N GLU A 30 3.09 4.14 -17.47
CA GLU A 30 1.78 4.56 -17.01
C GLU A 30 1.20 3.57 -16.01
N PHE A 31 0.69 4.09 -14.91
CA PHE A 31 -0.15 3.35 -13.99
C PHE A 31 -1.61 3.71 -14.28
N PHE A 32 -2.31 2.79 -14.93
CA PHE A 32 -3.56 3.03 -15.62
C PHE A 32 -4.71 2.23 -14.99
N ARG A 33 -5.93 2.78 -14.96
CA ARG A 33 -7.16 2.04 -14.65
C ARG A 33 -8.26 2.27 -15.69
N ILE A 34 -8.90 3.43 -15.61
CA ILE A 34 -9.82 3.98 -16.63
C ILE A 34 -9.11 5.15 -17.31
N ASP A 35 -8.42 5.94 -16.49
CA ASP A 35 -7.52 7.03 -16.81
C ASP A 35 -6.12 6.75 -16.22
N PRO A 36 -5.05 7.38 -16.76
CA PRO A 36 -3.71 7.26 -16.21
C PRO A 36 -3.59 8.05 -14.90
N PHE A 37 -3.41 7.35 -13.79
CA PHE A 37 -3.23 7.96 -12.46
C PHE A 37 -1.83 8.54 -12.29
N ILE A 38 -0.82 7.83 -12.81
CA ILE A 38 0.58 8.22 -12.72
C ILE A 38 1.19 7.97 -14.10
N ARG A 39 1.87 8.99 -14.64
CA ARG A 39 2.72 8.88 -15.83
C ARG A 39 4.12 9.33 -15.44
N ARG A 40 5.12 8.51 -15.71
CA ARG A 40 6.51 8.82 -15.35
C ARG A 40 7.48 8.31 -16.41
N THR A 41 8.40 9.16 -16.83
CA THR A 41 9.54 8.74 -17.66
C THR A 41 10.43 7.79 -16.86
N MET A 42 10.75 6.64 -17.46
CA MET A 42 11.59 5.62 -16.82
C MET A 42 13.06 6.02 -16.88
N LYS A 43 13.83 5.63 -15.86
CA LYS A 43 15.29 5.68 -15.93
C LYS A 43 15.77 4.42 -16.61
N HIS A 44 16.88 4.48 -17.33
CA HIS A 44 17.44 3.30 -17.97
C HIS A 44 18.92 3.09 -17.62
N LYS A 45 19.36 1.84 -17.71
CA LYS A 45 20.77 1.46 -17.61
C LYS A 45 21.00 0.15 -18.36
N GLY A 46 21.73 0.21 -19.47
CA GLY A 46 22.07 -0.99 -20.27
C GLY A 46 20.85 -1.72 -20.82
N GLY A 47 19.86 -0.98 -21.33
CA GLY A 47 18.62 -1.54 -21.90
C GLY A 47 17.57 -1.99 -20.89
N LEU A 48 17.88 -1.94 -19.58
CA LEU A 48 16.88 -2.10 -18.52
C LEU A 48 16.29 -0.73 -18.18
N TYR A 49 15.00 -0.56 -18.45
CA TYR A 49 14.20 0.58 -18.06
C TYR A 49 13.51 0.28 -16.75
N TYR A 50 13.51 1.23 -15.83
CA TYR A 50 12.91 1.04 -14.52
C TYR A 50 12.36 2.34 -13.93
N ALA A 51 11.35 2.19 -13.08
CA ALA A 51 10.77 3.26 -12.31
C ALA A 51 10.32 2.74 -10.94
N THR A 52 10.48 3.59 -9.93
CA THR A 52 9.89 3.39 -8.60
C THR A 52 8.77 4.39 -8.41
N LEU A 53 7.59 3.89 -8.05
CA LEU A 53 6.38 4.69 -7.86
C LEU A 53 5.67 4.29 -6.58
N LYS A 54 5.02 5.26 -5.95
CA LYS A 54 4.16 5.04 -4.80
C LYS A 54 2.73 4.85 -5.32
N LEU A 55 2.08 3.76 -4.91
CA LEU A 55 0.72 3.48 -5.34
C LEU A 55 -0.26 4.56 -4.81
N PRO A 56 -1.31 4.91 -5.58
CA PRO A 56 -2.35 5.85 -5.14
C PRO A 56 -3.21 5.24 -4.03
N ASP A 57 -3.94 6.09 -3.30
CA ASP A 57 -4.86 5.67 -2.22
C ASP A 57 -6.20 5.11 -2.71
N VAL A 58 -6.24 4.66 -3.96
CA VAL A 58 -7.46 4.15 -4.61
C VAL A 58 -7.27 2.67 -4.89
N TYR A 59 -8.17 1.85 -4.35
CA TYR A 59 -8.17 0.42 -4.58
C TYR A 59 -8.84 0.05 -5.92
N GLY A 60 -8.51 -1.12 -6.42
CA GLY A 60 -9.08 -1.65 -7.66
C GLY A 60 -8.06 -2.41 -8.50
N VAL A 61 -8.42 -2.67 -9.74
CA VAL A 61 -7.57 -3.38 -10.69
C VAL A 61 -6.89 -2.34 -11.58
N PHE A 62 -5.57 -2.26 -11.49
CA PHE A 62 -4.75 -1.34 -12.28
C PHE A 62 -3.92 -2.11 -13.32
N LYS A 63 -3.29 -1.36 -14.21
CA LYS A 63 -2.38 -1.86 -15.23
C LYS A 63 -1.13 -1.01 -15.24
N PHE A 64 0.03 -1.65 -15.29
CA PHE A 64 1.26 -1.01 -15.76
C PHE A 64 1.26 -1.09 -17.28
N VAL A 65 1.33 0.06 -17.94
CA VAL A 65 1.34 0.17 -19.39
C VAL A 65 2.63 0.87 -19.81
N VAL A 66 3.38 0.23 -20.69
CA VAL A 66 4.48 0.82 -21.43
C VAL A 66 4.10 0.77 -22.89
N ASP A 67 3.71 1.92 -23.43
CA ASP A 67 3.38 2.10 -24.84
C ASP A 67 4.43 3.01 -25.48
N TYR A 68 5.24 2.44 -26.36
CA TYR A 68 6.31 3.14 -27.06
C TYR A 68 6.03 3.16 -28.57
N HIS A 69 5.48 4.27 -29.02
CA HIS A 69 5.16 4.54 -30.42
C HIS A 69 6.03 5.68 -30.97
N ARG A 70 6.97 5.36 -31.86
CA ARG A 70 7.87 6.32 -32.52
C ARG A 70 7.97 6.02 -34.01
N LEU A 71 7.98 7.07 -34.82
CA LEU A 71 8.13 6.96 -36.28
C LEU A 71 9.46 6.28 -36.62
N GLY A 72 9.42 5.26 -37.49
CA GLY A 72 10.60 4.50 -37.90
C GLY A 72 11.00 3.37 -36.95
N TYR A 73 10.31 3.19 -35.82
CA TYR A 73 10.51 2.07 -34.90
C TYR A 73 9.31 1.13 -34.88
N THR A 74 9.54 -0.12 -34.44
CA THR A 74 8.45 -1.05 -34.13
C THR A 74 7.67 -0.54 -32.94
N HIS A 75 6.34 -0.56 -33.03
CA HIS A 75 5.46 -0.24 -31.92
C HIS A 75 5.59 -1.31 -30.82
N LEU A 76 5.89 -0.88 -29.60
CA LEU A 76 6.03 -1.76 -28.44
C LEU A 76 4.93 -1.44 -27.43
N GLU A 77 4.11 -2.44 -27.12
CA GLU A 77 3.08 -2.35 -26.08
C GLU A 77 3.28 -3.47 -25.06
N SER A 78 3.43 -3.10 -23.79
CA SER A 78 3.48 -4.04 -22.68
C SER A 78 2.48 -3.64 -21.60
N ILE A 79 1.54 -4.53 -21.33
CA ILE A 79 0.46 -4.32 -20.35
C ILE A 79 0.54 -5.40 -19.28
N THR A 80 0.75 -5.00 -18.02
CA THR A 80 0.74 -5.91 -16.86
C THR A 80 -0.38 -5.49 -15.90
N GLN A 81 -1.39 -6.35 -15.75
CA GLN A 81 -2.52 -6.09 -14.85
C GLN A 81 -2.18 -6.50 -13.40
N VAL A 82 -2.44 -5.61 -12.45
CA VAL A 82 -2.15 -5.81 -11.02
C VAL A 82 -3.33 -5.33 -10.16
N PRO A 83 -3.83 -6.16 -9.22
CA PRO A 83 -4.82 -5.72 -8.25
C PRO A 83 -4.18 -4.96 -7.09
N VAL A 84 -4.69 -3.76 -6.79
CA VAL A 84 -4.36 -2.99 -5.59
C VAL A 84 -5.46 -3.21 -4.55
N ARG A 85 -5.09 -3.88 -3.45
CA ARG A 85 -6.00 -4.17 -2.34
C ARG A 85 -5.93 -3.08 -1.25
N PRO A 86 -7.03 -2.81 -0.55
CA PRO A 86 -7.00 -1.98 0.66
C PRO A 86 -6.25 -2.68 1.80
N PHE A 87 -5.98 -1.94 2.86
CA PHE A 87 -5.42 -2.49 4.10
C PHE A 87 -6.37 -3.50 4.74
N THR A 88 -5.79 -4.61 5.24
CA THR A 88 -6.53 -5.56 6.06
C THR A 88 -6.73 -5.00 7.47
N HIS A 89 -7.71 -5.53 8.21
CA HIS A 89 -8.00 -5.11 9.59
C HIS A 89 -6.79 -5.20 10.54
N THR A 90 -5.81 -6.05 10.23
CA THR A 90 -4.56 -6.21 10.99
C THR A 90 -3.46 -5.19 10.65
N GLN A 91 -3.61 -4.44 9.55
CA GLN A 91 -2.59 -3.52 9.04
C GLN A 91 -2.80 -2.07 9.50
N TYR A 92 -3.92 -1.76 10.16
CA TYR A 92 -4.13 -0.45 10.76
C TYR A 92 -3.20 -0.24 11.95
N GLU A 93 -2.82 1.01 12.18
CA GLU A 93 -2.07 1.40 13.36
C GLU A 93 -2.85 1.08 14.64
N ARG A 94 -2.13 0.56 15.64
CA ARG A 94 -2.68 0.19 16.94
C ARG A 94 -1.96 0.99 18.02
N PHE A 95 -2.66 1.23 19.13
CA PHE A 95 -2.13 1.99 20.27
C PHE A 95 -1.76 3.42 19.90
N ILE A 96 -2.72 4.13 19.31
CA ILE A 96 -2.57 5.54 18.91
C ILE A 96 -2.50 6.38 20.20
N GLU A 97 -1.51 7.26 20.31
CA GLU A 97 -1.29 8.07 21.52
C GLU A 97 -2.51 8.95 21.86
N ALA A 98 -3.16 9.51 20.84
CA ALA A 98 -4.38 10.28 21.00
C ALA A 98 -5.55 9.47 21.59
N ALA A 99 -5.51 8.14 21.51
CA ALA A 99 -6.54 7.26 22.02
C ALA A 99 -6.27 6.73 23.45
N TYR A 100 -5.16 7.12 24.11
CA TYR A 100 -4.86 6.70 25.48
C TYR A 100 -5.99 6.93 26.50
N PRO A 101 -6.70 8.08 26.49
CA PRO A 101 -7.81 8.29 27.42
C PRO A 101 -8.90 7.22 27.33
N TYR A 102 -9.18 6.71 26.12
CA TYR A 102 -10.19 5.66 25.91
C TYR A 102 -9.71 4.30 26.41
N TYR A 103 -8.44 3.95 26.16
CA TYR A 103 -7.86 2.71 26.66
C TYR A 103 -7.84 2.68 28.19
N PHE A 104 -7.45 3.80 28.82
CA PHE A 104 -7.43 3.91 30.29
C PHE A 104 -8.83 3.84 30.89
N SER A 105 -9.81 4.51 30.28
CA SER A 105 -11.21 4.47 30.72
C SER A 105 -11.78 3.04 30.74
N ALA A 106 -11.57 2.27 29.66
CA ALA A 106 -12.03 0.88 29.59
C ALA A 106 -11.40 0.01 30.70
N ILE A 107 -10.10 0.14 30.92
CA ILE A 107 -9.40 -0.58 32.00
C ILE A 107 -9.93 -0.15 33.37
N SER A 108 -10.14 1.15 33.58
CA SER A 108 -10.68 1.69 34.83
C SER A 108 -12.06 1.12 35.17
N MET A 109 -12.94 0.96 34.18
CA MET A 109 -14.27 0.38 34.39
C MET A 109 -14.21 -1.09 34.82
N VAL A 110 -13.31 -1.87 34.22
CA VAL A 110 -13.09 -3.28 34.59
C VAL A 110 -12.57 -3.38 36.02
N VAL A 111 -11.55 -2.58 36.38
CA VAL A 111 -11.00 -2.55 37.75
C VAL A 111 -12.08 -2.10 38.75
N GLY A 112 -12.86 -1.08 38.41
CA GLY A 112 -13.95 -0.58 39.24
C GLY A 112 -15.02 -1.64 39.51
N LEU A 113 -15.43 -2.40 38.49
CA LEU A 113 -16.39 -3.49 38.64
C LEU A 113 -15.85 -4.61 39.55
N VAL A 114 -14.58 -4.98 39.38
CA VAL A 114 -13.94 -6.01 40.22
C VAL A 114 -13.88 -5.55 41.68
N MET A 115 -13.39 -4.34 41.93
CA MET A 115 -13.32 -3.76 43.29
C MET A 115 -14.70 -3.64 43.92
N PHE A 116 -15.69 -3.15 43.16
CA PHE A 116 -17.07 -3.05 43.61
C PHE A 116 -17.63 -4.42 43.98
N SER A 117 -17.44 -5.45 43.15
CA SER A 117 -17.90 -6.81 43.43
C SER A 117 -17.30 -7.38 44.72
N PHE A 118 -15.99 -7.19 44.93
CA PHE A 118 -15.33 -7.62 46.16
C PHE A 118 -15.89 -6.90 47.39
N VAL A 119 -15.99 -5.57 47.36
CA VAL A 119 -16.53 -4.82 48.49
C VAL A 119 -17.97 -5.23 48.73
N PHE A 120 -18.81 -5.27 47.70
CA PHE A 120 -20.22 -5.60 47.81
C PHE A 120 -20.47 -7.00 48.42
N LEU A 121 -19.70 -8.01 48.03
CA LEU A 121 -19.86 -9.37 48.57
C LEU A 121 -19.36 -9.55 50.01
N TYR A 122 -18.30 -8.85 50.38
CA TYR A 122 -17.69 -8.96 51.72
C TYR A 122 -18.08 -7.81 52.66
N TYR A 123 -19.00 -6.95 52.24
CA TYR A 123 -19.55 -5.90 53.08
C TYR A 123 -20.49 -6.50 54.13
N LYS A 124 -20.21 -6.24 55.39
CA LYS A 124 -21.07 -6.63 56.52
C LYS A 124 -21.94 -5.44 56.90
N ASP A 125 -23.26 -5.59 56.85
CA ASP A 125 -24.19 -4.59 57.36
C ASP A 125 -24.14 -4.55 58.90
N ASP A 126 -23.88 -3.37 59.47
CA ASP A 126 -23.91 -3.11 60.93
C ASP A 126 -25.34 -2.94 61.48
N LYS A 127 -26.36 -3.47 60.80
CA LYS A 127 -27.69 -3.60 61.41
C LYS A 127 -27.69 -4.82 62.34
N GLU A 128 -27.16 -4.60 63.54
CA GLU A 128 -27.55 -5.36 64.71
C GLU A 128 -29.08 -5.44 64.74
N LYS A 129 -29.59 -6.67 64.82
CA LYS A 129 -30.98 -6.97 65.13
C LYS A 129 -31.38 -6.21 66.39
N MET A 130 -32.14 -5.13 66.26
CA MET A 130 -33.04 -4.71 67.32
C MET A 130 -34.24 -5.68 67.28
N GLU A 131 -34.12 -6.75 68.07
CA GLU A 131 -35.27 -7.51 68.60
C GLU A 131 -36.13 -6.62 69.51
#